data_AF-A0A7W2R8P8-F1
#
_entry.id   AF-A0A7W2R8P8-F1
#
_cell.length_a   1.000
_cell.length_b   1.000
_cell.length_c   1.000
_cell.angle_alpha   90.00
_cell.angle_beta   90.00
_cell.angle_gamma   90.00
#
_symmetry.space_group_name_H-M   'P 1'
#
loop_
_entity.id
_entity.type
_entity.pdbx_description
1 polymer ?
#
loop_
_entity_poly.entity_id
_entity_poly.type
_entity_poly.pdbx_seq_one_letter_code
_entity_poly.pdbx_strand_id
1 'polypeptide(L)'
;MDKQTRMELRRKAGYRDLPEPVVKVQGPEYSMSFACFNCKTSNMRHFNVPPCDYPKTMECPICKSTTVNLGRHFKSPKKSDVAQWKKVKFLAEHGFVFQKILTDSNSYDSVPYPDTLSEAKEFVVKYKKWAWKPTL
;
A
#
# COMPACT_ATOMS: atom_id res chain seq x y z
N MET A 1 25.89 8.84 -33.70
CA MET A 1 26.20 9.37 -32.36
C MET A 1 24.91 9.43 -31.57
N ASP A 2 24.78 8.68 -30.47
CA ASP A 2 23.55 8.58 -29.70
C ASP A 2 23.31 9.83 -28.82
N LYS A 3 22.09 9.96 -28.30
CA LYS A 3 21.63 11.12 -27.52
C LYS A 3 22.46 11.34 -26.26
N GLN A 4 22.92 10.26 -25.63
CA GLN A 4 23.65 10.31 -24.37
C GLN A 4 25.07 10.82 -24.63
N THR A 5 25.71 10.33 -25.68
CA THR A 5 27.04 10.78 -26.13
C THR A 5 27.05 12.26 -26.53
N ARG A 6 26.04 12.78 -27.26
CA ARG A 6 25.91 14.22 -27.56
C ARG A 6 25.71 15.07 -26.30
N MET A 7 25.00 14.54 -25.30
CA MET A 7 24.75 15.25 -24.05
C MET A 7 26.02 15.33 -23.20
N GLU A 8 26.80 14.25 -23.16
CA GLU A 8 28.11 14.16 -22.49
C GLU A 8 29.11 15.16 -23.06
N LEU A 9 29.21 15.24 -24.41
CA LEU A 9 30.09 16.19 -25.10
C LEU A 9 29.72 17.65 -24.80
N ARG A 10 28.43 17.96 -24.71
CA ARG A 10 27.93 19.31 -24.35
C ARG A 10 28.21 19.68 -22.90
N ARG A 11 28.19 18.70 -21.97
CA ARG A 11 28.61 18.88 -20.58
C ARG A 11 30.12 19.14 -20.49
N LYS A 12 30.94 18.31 -21.14
CA LYS A 12 32.41 18.48 -21.18
C LYS A 12 32.85 19.82 -21.77
N ALA A 13 32.11 20.33 -22.76
CA ALA A 13 32.38 21.61 -23.41
C ALA A 13 31.86 22.83 -22.63
N GLY A 14 31.30 22.66 -21.43
CA GLY A 14 30.82 23.78 -20.59
C GLY A 14 29.54 24.47 -21.07
N TYR A 15 28.95 24.03 -22.20
CA TYR A 15 27.68 24.57 -22.70
C TYR A 15 26.47 24.18 -21.84
N ARG A 16 26.67 23.33 -20.83
CA ARG A 16 25.62 22.80 -19.98
C ARG A 16 26.14 22.55 -18.56
N ASP A 17 26.36 23.63 -17.81
CA ASP A 17 26.53 23.62 -16.36
C ASP A 17 25.19 23.34 -15.67
N LEU A 18 24.67 22.12 -15.85
CA LEU A 18 23.56 21.62 -15.04
C LEU A 18 24.15 20.97 -13.80
N PRO A 19 23.54 21.17 -12.61
CA PRO A 19 23.95 20.44 -11.42
C PRO A 19 23.92 18.93 -11.71
N GLU A 20 24.84 18.20 -11.10
CA GLU A 20 24.86 16.75 -11.20
C GLU A 20 23.46 16.20 -10.89
N PRO A 21 22.97 15.21 -11.66
CA PRO A 21 21.67 14.63 -11.39
C PRO A 21 21.69 14.06 -9.98
N VAL A 22 20.80 14.55 -9.12
CA VAL A 22 20.69 14.10 -7.73
C VAL A 22 20.51 12.58 -7.74
N VAL A 23 21.44 11.86 -7.11
CA VAL A 23 21.33 10.41 -6.96
C VAL A 23 20.03 10.13 -6.21
N LYS A 24 19.13 9.39 -6.85
CA LYS A 24 17.87 9.01 -6.22
C LYS A 24 18.18 8.07 -5.07
N VAL A 25 18.10 8.57 -3.84
CA VAL A 25 18.16 7.73 -2.65
C VAL A 25 16.94 6.80 -2.72
N GLN A 26 17.19 5.49 -2.76
CA GLN A 26 16.10 4.52 -2.74
C GLN A 26 15.37 4.64 -1.40
N GLY A 27 14.04 4.59 -1.45
CA GLY A 27 13.23 4.58 -0.25
C GLY A 27 13.49 3.32 0.59
N PRO A 28 12.98 3.26 1.83
CA PRO A 28 13.14 2.10 2.68
C PRO A 28 12.60 0.84 2.00
N GLU A 29 13.27 -0.28 2.23
CA GLU A 29 12.99 -1.57 1.57
C GLU A 29 11.54 -2.04 1.81
N TYR A 30 10.97 -1.70 2.96
CA TYR A 30 9.66 -2.16 3.37
C TYR A 30 8.77 -1.01 3.86
N SER A 31 7.64 -0.78 3.18
CA SER A 31 6.63 0.18 3.60
C SER A 31 5.25 -0.45 3.61
N MET A 32 4.44 -0.05 4.59
CA MET A 32 3.06 -0.51 4.76
C MET A 32 2.09 0.63 4.49
N SER A 33 0.93 0.31 3.93
CA SER A 33 -0.13 1.28 3.67
C SER A 33 -1.05 1.42 4.88
N PHE A 34 -1.08 2.60 5.48
CA PHE A 34 -2.01 2.93 6.56
C PHE A 34 -3.20 3.71 6.00
N ALA A 35 -4.38 3.10 6.05
CA ALA A 35 -5.60 3.66 5.50
C ALA A 35 -6.41 4.40 6.57
N CYS A 36 -6.78 5.63 6.27
CA CYS A 36 -7.71 6.43 7.05
C CYS A 36 -9.11 6.37 6.43
N PHE A 37 -10.06 5.77 7.12
CA PHE A 37 -11.45 5.69 6.64
C PHE A 37 -12.23 6.99 6.78
N ASN A 38 -11.79 7.91 7.64
CA ASN A 38 -12.43 9.22 7.82
C ASN A 38 -12.11 10.16 6.65
N CYS A 39 -10.82 10.41 6.38
CA CYS A 39 -10.42 11.29 5.28
C CYS A 39 -10.21 10.57 3.93
N LYS A 40 -10.39 9.24 3.89
CA LYS A 40 -10.27 8.40 2.69
C LYS A 40 -8.92 8.57 1.99
N THR A 41 -7.85 8.46 2.77
CA THR A 41 -6.46 8.53 2.29
C THR A 41 -5.67 7.34 2.77
N SER A 42 -4.66 6.93 2.00
CA SER A 42 -3.64 5.98 2.45
C SER A 42 -2.30 6.69 2.61
N ASN A 43 -1.63 6.42 3.71
CA ASN A 43 -0.32 6.96 4.00
C ASN A 43 0.67 5.80 4.10
N MET A 44 1.65 5.76 3.20
CA MET A 44 2.72 4.76 3.29
C MET A 44 3.67 5.13 4.41
N ARG A 45 4.02 4.17 5.27
CA ARG A 45 4.93 4.36 6.39
C ARG A 45 5.94 3.24 6.47
N HIS A 46 7.13 3.62 6.90
CA HIS A 46 8.21 2.73 7.27
C HIS A 46 8.54 2.98 8.73
N PHE A 47 8.85 1.91 9.45
CA PHE A 47 9.29 1.92 10.83
C PHE A 47 10.61 1.15 10.91
N ASN A 48 11.50 1.59 11.81
CA ASN A 48 12.78 0.94 12.07
C ASN A 48 12.63 -0.27 13.01
N VAL A 49 11.70 -1.17 12.64
CA VAL A 49 11.42 -2.43 13.32
C VAL A 49 11.17 -3.51 12.25
N PRO A 50 11.21 -4.80 12.59
CA PRO A 50 10.85 -5.85 11.64
C PRO A 50 9.41 -5.66 11.10
N PRO A 51 9.12 -5.96 9.82
CA PRO A 51 7.79 -5.79 9.23
C PRO A 51 6.63 -6.46 9.97
N CYS A 52 6.89 -7.57 10.67
CA CYS A 52 5.91 -8.27 11.50
C CYS A 52 5.50 -7.47 12.74
N ASP A 53 6.37 -6.57 13.21
CA ASP A 53 6.19 -5.77 14.42
C ASP A 53 5.67 -4.37 14.12
N TYR A 54 5.27 -4.13 12.87
CA TYR A 54 4.67 -2.85 12.48
C TYR A 54 3.37 -2.64 13.25
N PRO A 55 3.10 -1.39 13.69
CA PRO A 55 1.87 -1.10 14.38
C PRO A 55 0.67 -1.41 13.48
N LYS A 56 -0.38 -1.99 14.07
CA LYS A 56 -1.62 -2.29 13.34
C LYS A 56 -2.48 -1.05 13.11
N THR A 57 -2.33 -0.05 13.98
CA THR A 57 -3.00 1.24 13.88
C THR A 57 -2.03 2.38 14.16
N MET A 58 -2.33 3.55 13.62
CA MET A 58 -1.62 4.79 13.95
C MET A 58 -2.53 6.01 13.79
N GLU A 59 -2.09 7.16 14.24
CA GLU A 59 -2.80 8.42 14.03
C GLU A 59 -2.69 8.89 12.57
N CYS A 60 -3.80 9.37 11.99
CA CYS A 60 -3.80 9.93 10.65
C CYS A 60 -3.04 11.27 10.63
N PRO A 61 -2.03 11.45 9.76
CA PRO A 61 -1.29 12.70 9.66
C PRO A 61 -2.12 13.90 9.17
N ILE A 62 -3.31 13.64 8.61
CA ILE A 62 -4.18 14.66 8.00
C ILE A 62 -5.31 15.05 8.96
N CYS A 63 -6.06 14.06 9.47
CA CYS A 63 -7.29 14.30 10.23
C CYS A 63 -7.26 13.76 11.67
N LYS A 64 -6.11 13.26 12.13
CA LYS A 64 -5.89 12.77 13.50
C LYS A 64 -6.76 11.58 13.95
N SER A 65 -7.64 11.07 13.09
CA SER A 65 -8.39 9.84 13.37
C SER A 65 -7.48 8.61 13.30
N THR A 66 -7.89 7.52 13.92
CA THR A 66 -7.22 6.21 13.80
C THR A 66 -7.16 5.74 12.35
N THR A 67 -6.01 5.25 11.94
CA THR A 67 -5.76 4.58 10.66
C THR A 67 -5.42 3.13 10.89
N VAL A 68 -5.68 2.30 9.89
CA VAL A 68 -5.46 0.85 9.95
C VAL A 68 -4.37 0.46 8.96
N ASN A 69 -3.43 -0.36 9.40
CA ASN A 69 -2.43 -0.97 8.56
C ASN A 69 -3.09 -2.02 7.64
N LEU A 70 -3.15 -1.74 6.34
CA LEU A 70 -3.68 -2.64 5.31
C LEU A 70 -2.58 -3.38 4.55
N GLY A 71 -1.37 -3.42 5.11
CA GLY A 71 -0.25 -4.15 4.52
C GLY A 71 0.32 -3.50 3.25
N ARG A 72 1.31 -4.18 2.66
CA ARG A 72 2.07 -3.69 1.50
C ARG A 72 1.36 -3.88 0.15
N HIS A 73 0.41 -4.82 0.08
CA HIS A 73 -0.28 -5.16 -1.16
C HIS A 73 -1.55 -4.32 -1.39
N PHE A 74 -1.97 -3.56 -0.37
CA PHE A 74 -3.12 -2.68 -0.49
C PHE A 74 -2.84 -1.54 -1.47
N LYS A 75 -3.73 -1.42 -2.46
CA LYS A 75 -3.79 -0.29 -3.38
C LYS A 75 -4.96 0.59 -2.98
N SER A 76 -4.67 1.83 -2.60
CA SER A 76 -5.71 2.77 -2.19
C SER A 76 -6.68 3.06 -3.33
N PRO A 77 -8.00 2.98 -3.11
CA PRO A 77 -8.98 3.52 -4.02
C PRO A 77 -8.83 5.04 -4.17
N LYS A 78 -9.46 5.59 -5.21
CA LYS A 78 -9.60 7.05 -5.35
C LYS A 78 -10.38 7.60 -4.14
N LYS A 79 -10.01 8.79 -3.65
CA LYS A 79 -10.68 9.44 -2.49
C LYS A 79 -12.18 9.67 -2.70
N SER A 80 -12.60 9.92 -3.94
CA SER A 80 -13.99 10.11 -4.34
C SER A 80 -14.81 8.81 -4.36
N ASP A 81 -14.16 7.64 -4.40
CA ASP A 81 -14.83 6.35 -4.55
C ASP A 81 -15.35 5.81 -3.21
N VAL A 82 -16.48 6.36 -2.76
CA VAL A 82 -17.09 6.02 -1.47
C VAL A 82 -17.46 4.53 -1.40
N ALA A 83 -17.88 3.91 -2.51
CA ALA A 83 -18.27 2.51 -2.55
C ALA A 83 -17.06 1.60 -2.26
N GLN A 84 -15.93 1.86 -2.90
CA GLN A 84 -14.70 1.11 -2.65
C GLN A 84 -14.18 1.33 -1.22
N TRP A 85 -14.23 2.57 -0.71
CA TRP A 85 -13.83 2.83 0.68
C TRP A 85 -14.70 2.10 1.71
N LYS A 86 -16.02 1.97 1.47
CA LYS A 86 -16.91 1.16 2.31
C LYS A 86 -16.52 -0.32 2.29
N LYS A 87 -16.18 -0.88 1.12
CA LYS A 87 -15.69 -2.26 0.99
C LYS A 87 -14.40 -2.48 1.78
N VAL A 88 -13.42 -1.60 1.61
CA VAL A 88 -12.13 -1.69 2.31
C VAL A 88 -12.35 -1.62 3.83
N LYS A 89 -13.20 -0.71 4.30
CA LYS A 89 -13.55 -0.61 5.74
C LYS A 89 -14.17 -1.90 6.25
N PHE A 90 -15.15 -2.44 5.53
CA PHE A 90 -15.83 -3.68 5.89
C PHE A 90 -14.87 -4.87 5.98
N LEU A 91 -13.96 -5.02 5.02
CA LEU A 91 -12.92 -6.06 5.05
C LEU A 91 -11.97 -5.90 6.24
N ALA A 92 -11.53 -4.67 6.52
CA ALA A 92 -10.64 -4.38 7.64
C ALA A 92 -11.30 -4.67 9.01
N GLU A 93 -12.57 -4.31 9.17
CA GLU A 93 -13.39 -4.63 10.37
C GLU A 93 -13.52 -6.15 10.59
N HIS A 94 -13.41 -6.95 9.54
CA HIS A 94 -13.43 -8.41 9.62
C HIS A 94 -12.04 -9.05 9.58
N GLY A 95 -10.97 -8.28 9.79
CA GLY A 95 -9.61 -8.81 9.91
C GLY A 95 -8.90 -9.10 8.58
N PHE A 96 -9.42 -8.58 7.47
CA PHE A 96 -8.77 -8.68 6.17
C PHE A 96 -8.06 -7.37 5.82
N VAL A 97 -6.74 -7.45 5.79
CA VAL A 97 -5.81 -6.34 5.55
C VAL A 97 -5.03 -6.56 4.25
N PHE A 98 -5.70 -7.10 3.22
CA PHE A 98 -5.11 -7.39 1.90
C PHE A 98 -3.86 -8.30 1.97
N GLN A 99 -3.84 -9.21 2.95
CA GLN A 99 -2.85 -10.28 3.03
C GLN A 99 -3.05 -11.30 1.92
N LYS A 100 -1.99 -12.01 1.52
CA LYS A 100 -2.14 -13.14 0.61
C LYS A 100 -2.84 -14.29 1.34
N ILE A 101 -3.94 -14.78 0.76
CA ILE A 101 -4.66 -15.95 1.23
C ILE A 101 -4.33 -17.10 0.28
N LEU A 102 -3.63 -18.11 0.77
CA LEU A 102 -3.32 -19.34 0.06
C LEU A 102 -4.20 -20.45 0.63
N THR A 103 -5.08 -21.03 -0.20
CA THR A 103 -5.96 -22.14 0.19
C THR A 103 -5.26 -23.48 0.09
N ASP A 104 -4.41 -23.64 -0.92
CA ASP A 104 -3.62 -24.84 -1.17
C ASP A 104 -2.15 -24.53 -0.89
N SER A 105 -1.53 -25.32 -0.02
CA SER A 105 -0.12 -25.13 0.37
C SER A 105 0.86 -25.36 -0.78
N ASN A 106 0.41 -26.01 -1.86
CA ASN A 106 1.22 -26.36 -3.02
C ASN A 106 0.95 -25.47 -4.24
N SER A 107 0.04 -24.50 -4.12
CA SER A 107 -0.27 -23.53 -5.18
C SER A 107 0.34 -22.17 -4.85
N TYR A 108 0.82 -21.47 -5.88
CA TYR A 108 1.24 -20.08 -5.79
C TYR A 108 0.07 -19.10 -5.95
N ASP A 109 -1.14 -19.61 -6.25
CA ASP A 109 -2.31 -18.79 -6.49
C ASP A 109 -2.89 -18.26 -5.18
N SER A 110 -2.91 -16.93 -5.07
CA SER A 110 -3.61 -16.26 -3.98
C SER A 110 -5.05 -16.00 -4.35
N VAL A 111 -5.95 -16.20 -3.40
CA VAL A 111 -7.36 -15.83 -3.56
C VAL A 111 -7.47 -14.33 -3.88
N PRO A 112 -8.16 -13.95 -4.97
CA PRO A 112 -8.39 -12.56 -5.30
C PRO A 112 -9.35 -11.92 -4.29
N TYR A 113 -9.08 -10.66 -3.95
CA TYR A 113 -9.99 -9.88 -3.12
C TYR A 113 -11.23 -9.45 -3.92
N PRO A 114 -12.38 -9.30 -3.26
CA PRO A 114 -13.66 -8.96 -3.90
C PRO A 114 -13.61 -7.55 -4.50
N ASP A 115 -14.35 -7.32 -5.58
CA ASP A 115 -14.43 -6.03 -6.25
C ASP A 115 -15.55 -5.16 -5.66
N THR A 116 -16.64 -5.80 -5.25
CA THR A 116 -17.84 -5.13 -4.72
C THR A 116 -18.05 -5.36 -3.23
N LEU A 117 -18.90 -4.51 -2.61
CA LEU A 117 -19.27 -4.68 -1.20
C LEU A 117 -20.12 -5.94 -0.96
N SER A 118 -20.91 -6.37 -1.95
CA SER A 118 -21.72 -7.59 -1.83
C SER A 118 -20.84 -8.83 -1.74
N GLU A 119 -19.91 -8.96 -2.70
CA GLU A 119 -18.91 -10.03 -2.70
C GLU A 119 -18.06 -10.01 -1.43
N ALA A 120 -17.76 -8.83 -0.88
CA ALA A 120 -17.01 -8.74 0.37
C ALA A 120 -17.71 -9.40 1.56
N LYS A 121 -19.05 -9.35 1.62
CA LYS A 121 -19.81 -10.03 2.68
C LYS A 121 -19.67 -11.55 2.55
N GLU A 122 -19.77 -12.08 1.34
CA GLU A 122 -19.60 -13.51 1.07
C GLU A 122 -18.15 -13.96 1.33
N PHE A 123 -17.18 -13.14 0.91
CA PHE A 123 -15.75 -13.37 1.07
C PHE A 123 -15.37 -13.53 2.54
N VAL A 124 -15.84 -12.64 3.40
CA VAL A 124 -15.56 -12.68 4.83
C VAL A 124 -16.05 -13.96 5.48
N VAL A 125 -17.22 -14.46 5.09
CA VAL A 125 -17.76 -15.72 5.59
C VAL A 125 -16.93 -16.89 5.09
N LYS A 126 -16.64 -16.92 3.77
CA LYS A 126 -15.90 -18.01 3.12
C LYS A 126 -14.47 -18.16 3.66
N TYR A 127 -13.76 -17.04 3.83
CA TYR A 127 -12.34 -17.04 4.21
C TYR A 127 -12.09 -16.65 5.67
N LYS A 128 -13.11 -16.75 6.54
CA LYS A 128 -13.03 -16.37 7.97
C LYS A 128 -11.82 -16.97 8.70
N LYS A 129 -11.39 -18.18 8.32
CA LYS A 129 -10.21 -18.87 8.90
C LYS A 129 -8.89 -18.10 8.69
N TRP A 130 -8.77 -17.30 7.63
CA TRP A 130 -7.57 -16.53 7.29
C TRP A 130 -7.64 -15.08 7.77
N ALA A 131 -8.73 -14.68 8.41
CA ALA A 131 -8.86 -13.35 9.00
C ALA A 131 -7.87 -13.18 10.17
N TRP A 132 -7.24 -12.02 10.25
CA TRP A 132 -6.47 -11.63 11.42
C TRP A 132 -7.41 -11.19 12.55
N LYS A 133 -6.87 -11.06 13.77
CA LYS A 133 -7.60 -10.42 14.85
C LYS A 133 -8.02 -9.00 14.40
N PRO A 134 -9.32 -8.69 14.33
CA PRO A 134 -9.80 -7.37 13.91
C PRO A 134 -9.14 -6.29 14.77
N THR A 135 -8.77 -5.19 14.12
CA THR A 135 -8.11 -4.06 14.80
C THR A 135 -9.04 -2.84 14.94
N LEU A 136 -10.27 -2.96 14.44
CA LEU A 136 -11.34 -1.96 14.49
C LEU A 136 -12.52 -2.53 15.27
#